data_AF-A0A2A4WBB8-F1
#
_entry.id   AF-A0A2A4WBB8-F1
#
_cell.length_a   1.000
_cell.length_b   1.000
_cell.length_c   1.000
_cell.angle_alpha   90.00
_cell.angle_beta   90.00
_cell.angle_gamma   90.00
#
_symmetry.space_group_name_H-M   'P 1'
#
loop_
_entity.id
_entity.type
_entity.pdbx_description
1 polymer ?
#
loop_
_entity_poly.entity_id
_entity_poly.type
_entity_poly.pdbx_seq_one_letter_code
_entity_poly.pdbx_strand_id
1 'polypeptide(L)' 'NLYSLIESAKANGLEPYAYLRYLFTELPKAETVAAIEALLPGVIHQDQLKH' A
#
# COMPACT_ATOMS: atom_id res chain seq x y z
N ASN A 1 8.55 7.09 7.98
CA ASN A 1 9.20 7.86 6.89
C ASN A 1 8.67 7.34 5.56
N LEU A 2 8.32 8.21 4.60
CA LEU A 2 7.82 7.83 3.27
C LEU A 2 8.86 7.00 2.49
N TYR A 3 10.15 7.31 2.66
CA TYR A 3 11.23 6.54 2.04
C TYR A 3 11.22 5.06 2.46
N SER A 4 11.15 4.78 3.76
CA SER A 4 11.09 3.42 4.28
C SER A 4 9.86 2.65 3.77
N LEU A 5 8.75 3.34 3.55
CA LEU A 5 7.53 2.75 3.00
C LEU A 5 7.70 2.36 1.53
N ILE A 6 8.35 3.23 0.74
CA ILE A 6 8.69 2.95 -0.66
C ILE A 6 9.64 1.75 -0.76
N GLU A 7 10.69 1.70 0.06
CA GLU A 7 11.62 0.56 0.06
C GLU A 7 10.93 -0.73 0.50
N SER A 8 9.99 -0.65 1.45
CA SER A 8 9.16 -1.81 1.85
C SER A 8 8.26 -2.28 0.71
N ALA A 9 7.64 -1.36 -0.05
CA ALA A 9 6.85 -1.71 -1.23
C ALA A 9 7.69 -2.45 -2.28
N LYS A 10 8.89 -1.94 -2.59
CA LYS A 10 9.84 -2.61 -3.49
C LYS A 10 10.24 -4.00 -2.99
N ALA A 11 10.54 -4.13 -1.70
CA ALA A 11 10.92 -5.41 -1.10
C ALA A 11 9.79 -6.46 -1.17
N ASN A 12 8.53 -6.03 -1.20
CA ASN A 12 7.36 -6.89 -1.42
C ASN A 12 6.99 -7.06 -2.91
N GLY A 13 7.85 -6.62 -3.82
CA GLY A 13 7.63 -6.75 -5.26
C GLY A 13 6.52 -5.85 -5.80
N LEU A 14 6.10 -4.82 -5.06
CA LEU A 14 5.11 -3.86 -5.51
C LEU A 14 5.79 -2.73 -6.28
N GLU A 15 5.17 -2.31 -7.39
CA GLU A 15 5.60 -1.09 -8.08
C GLU A 15 5.27 0.11 -7.18
N PRO A 16 6.26 0.94 -6.78
CA PRO A 16 6.05 1.97 -5.76
C PRO A 16 4.98 3.00 -6.09
N TYR A 17 4.89 3.43 -7.35
CA TYR A 17 3.91 4.43 -7.75
C TYR A 17 2.47 3.87 -7.68
N ALA A 18 2.25 2.66 -8.19
CA ALA A 18 0.97 1.96 -8.11
C ALA A 18 0.53 1.72 -6.66
N TYR A 19 1.47 1.27 -5.81
CA TYR A 19 1.21 1.11 -4.38
C TYR A 19 0.83 2.44 -3.70
N LEU A 20 1.59 3.52 -3.91
CA LEU A 20 1.29 4.81 -3.31
C LEU A 20 -0.04 5.38 -3.80
N ARG A 21 -0.34 5.24 -5.09
CA ARG A 21 -1.63 5.65 -5.66
C ARG A 21 -2.78 4.89 -5.01
N TYR A 22 -2.67 3.57 -4.87
CA TYR A 22 -3.67 2.74 -4.18
C TYR A 22 -3.82 3.16 -2.72
N LEU A 23 -2.70 3.26 -1.98
CA LEU A 23 -2.66 3.65 -0.59
C LEU A 23 -3.38 4.98 -0.36
N PHE A 24 -3.06 6.02 -1.12
CA PHE A 24 -3.70 7.33 -0.94
C PHE A 24 -5.16 7.37 -1.40
N THR A 25 -5.59 6.43 -2.24
CA THR A 25 -7.00 6.29 -2.64
C THR A 25 -7.82 5.60 -1.55
N GLU A 26 -7.26 4.58 -0.90
CA GLU A 26 -7.97 3.76 0.08
C GLU A 26 -7.82 4.25 1.53
N LEU A 27 -6.69 4.89 1.88
CA LEU A 27 -6.42 5.35 3.24
C LEU A 27 -7.51 6.28 3.81
N PRO A 28 -8.06 7.26 3.06
CA PRO A 28 -9.15 8.10 3.57
C PRO A 28 -10.45 7.34 3.86
N LYS A 29 -10.63 6.14 3.31
CA LYS A 29 -11.81 5.28 3.52
C LYS A 29 -11.65 4.32 4.69
N ALA A 30 -10.43 4.18 5.22
CA ALA A 30 -10.13 3.24 6.29
C ALA A 30 -10.57 3.79 7.66
N GLU A 31 -11.63 3.23 8.23
CA GLU A 31 -12.20 3.67 9.51
C GLU A 31 -11.66 2.88 10.73
N THR A 32 -10.92 1.79 10.50
CA THR A 32 -10.42 0.91 11.56
C THR A 32 -8.92 0.67 11.42
N VAL A 33 -8.28 0.33 12.53
CA VAL A 33 -6.86 -0.05 12.54
C VAL A 33 -6.61 -1.24 11.60
N ALA A 34 -7.48 -2.25 11.62
CA ALA A 34 -7.38 -3.39 10.71
C ALA A 34 -7.47 -2.99 9.23
N ALA A 35 -8.32 -2.01 8.90
CA ALA A 35 -8.40 -1.48 7.54
C ALA A 35 -7.13 -0.74 7.12
N ILE A 36 -6.47 -0.03 8.05
CA ILE A 36 -5.18 0.62 7.78
C ILE A 36 -4.06 -0.43 7.61
N GLU A 37 -4.03 -1.45 8.48
CA GLU A 37 -3.03 -2.54 8.40
C GLU A 37 -3.15 -3.32 7.09
N ALA A 38 -4.36 -3.49 6.56
CA ALA A 38 -4.59 -4.10 5.25
C ALA A 38 -4.00 -3.31 4.07
N LEU A 39 -3.63 -2.03 4.28
CA LEU A 39 -2.99 -1.19 3.27
C LEU A 39 -1.45 -1.25 3.32
N LEU A 40 -0.86 -2.03 4.25
CA LEU A 40 0.58 -2.17 4.36
C LEU A 40 1.15 -2.99 3.19
N PRO A 41 2.39 -2.70 2.75
CA PRO A 41 2.96 -3.31 1.55
C PRO A 41 3.20 -4.83 1.67
N GLY A 42 3.25 -5.37 2.89
CA GLY A 42 3.35 -6.81 3.13
C GLY A 42 2.01 -7.56 3.11
N VAL A 43 0.89 -6.84 3.09
CA VAL A 43 -0.47 -7.40 3.03
C VAL A 43 -1.04 -7.26 1.62
N ILE A 44 -0.66 -6.20 0.89
CA ILE A 44 -1.14 -5.96 -0.48
C ILE A 44 -0.49 -6.90 -1.48
N HIS A 45 -1.31 -7.45 -2.37
CA HIS A 45 -0.89 -8.23 -3.53
C HIS A 45 -0.98 -7.43 -4.85
N GLN A 46 -0.16 -7.78 -5.84
CA GLN A 46 -0.06 -7.05 -7.12
C GLN A 46 -1.38 -6.98 -7.89
N ASP A 47 -2.28 -7.96 -7.72
CA ASP A 47 -3.61 -7.98 -8.33
C ASP A 47 -4.54 -6.90 -7.78
N GLN A 48 -4.31 -6.43 -6.55
CA GLN A 48 -5.07 -5.33 -5.94
C GLN A 48 -4.62 -3.95 -6.43
N LEU A 49 -3.41 -3.84 -6.98
CA LEU A 49 -2.84 -2.59 -7.50
C LEU A 49 -3.28 -2.28 -8.93
N LYS A 50 -4.18 -3.08 -9.51
CA LYS A 50 -4.57 -2.97 -10.92
C LYS A 50 -5.60 -1.85 -11.14
N HIS A 51 -5.24 -0.93 -12.03
CA HIS A 51 -6.13 -0.12 -12.85
C HIS A 51 -5.86 -0.45 -14.32
#